data_AF-A0A6B2X3I8-F1
#
_entry.id   AF-A0A6B2X3I8-F1
#
_cell.length_a   1.000
_cell.length_b   1.000
_cell.length_c   1.000
_cell.angle_alpha   90.00
_cell.angle_beta   90.00
_cell.angle_gamma   90.00
#
_symmetry.space_group_name_H-M   'P 1'
#
loop_
_entity.id
_entity.type
_entity.pdbx_description
1 polymer ?
#
loop_
_entity_poly.entity_id
_entity_poly.type
_entity_poly.pdbx_seq_one_letter_code
_entity_poly.pdbx_strand_id
1 'polypeptide(L)'
;MKALHRAPLLALLAVTSCGIPATGVVEAGAPASGSLPLTQVYFVGGGGLVAMPRNTDRPGDPEAALRLLMAGPLAGEEASGRRISTEVPALPTAMAVPSAATDEDGNTPPDTPAVTVKGDAMTIRLPPGIDALSDLGVRQMVCTAASAYRLTHPSDTPVGAEVTGGGSWRVTASDEGCPVR
;
A
#
# COMPACT_ATOMS: atom_id res chain seq x y z
N MET A 1 35.26 -83.51 16.74
CA MET A 1 35.10 -82.78 15.46
C MET A 1 34.05 -81.70 15.69
N LYS A 2 34.41 -80.41 15.69
CA LYS A 2 33.48 -79.30 15.97
C LYS A 2 32.92 -78.77 14.65
N ALA A 3 31.64 -79.00 14.39
CA ALA A 3 30.94 -78.49 13.22
C ALA A 3 30.56 -77.01 13.44
N LEU A 4 31.26 -76.10 12.75
CA LEU A 4 30.88 -74.69 12.71
C LEU A 4 29.55 -74.52 11.97
N HIS A 5 28.52 -74.08 12.70
CA HIS A 5 27.24 -73.68 12.13
C HIS A 5 27.41 -72.32 11.44
N ARG A 6 27.48 -72.34 10.10
CA ARG A 6 27.29 -71.13 9.29
C ARG A 6 25.81 -70.77 9.30
N ALA A 7 25.41 -69.95 10.27
CA ALA A 7 24.10 -69.32 10.27
C ALA A 7 23.99 -68.35 9.08
N PRO A 8 22.85 -68.33 8.35
CA PRO A 8 22.70 -67.54 7.13
C PRO A 8 22.50 -66.07 7.48
N LEU A 9 23.55 -65.26 7.32
CA LEU A 9 23.54 -63.81 7.54
C LEU A 9 22.55 -63.03 6.65
N LEU A 10 22.00 -63.66 5.61
CA LEU A 10 21.13 -63.04 4.62
C LEU A 10 19.68 -62.81 5.10
N ALA A 11 19.22 -63.51 6.15
CA ALA A 11 17.84 -63.36 6.63
C ALA A 11 17.61 -62.08 7.48
N LEU A 12 18.67 -61.48 8.03
CA LEU A 12 18.55 -60.30 8.91
C LEU A 12 18.38 -58.98 8.17
N LEU A 13 18.79 -58.86 6.89
CA LEU A 13 18.64 -57.61 6.13
C LEU A 13 17.20 -57.34 5.66
N ALA A 14 16.32 -58.35 5.65
CA ALA A 14 14.95 -58.18 5.18
C ALA A 14 14.02 -57.51 6.20
N VAL A 15 14.41 -57.46 7.49
CA VAL A 15 13.54 -57.01 8.59
C VAL A 15 13.71 -55.51 8.89
N THR A 16 14.70 -54.84 8.31
CA THR A 16 14.92 -53.39 8.52
C THR A 16 14.34 -52.50 7.42
N SER A 17 13.51 -53.03 6.52
CA SER A 17 12.77 -52.17 5.58
C SER A 17 11.59 -51.54 6.30
N CYS A 18 11.77 -50.31 6.76
CA CYS A 18 10.71 -49.48 7.31
C CYS A 18 9.79 -49.10 6.14
N GLY A 19 8.66 -49.80 6.00
CA GLY A 19 7.67 -49.53 4.95
C GLY A 19 7.11 -48.12 5.10
N ILE A 20 7.43 -47.24 4.14
CA ILE A 20 6.84 -45.91 4.04
C ILE A 20 5.45 -46.12 3.39
N PRO A 21 4.34 -45.84 4.09
CA PRO A 21 3.03 -45.94 3.49
C PRO A 21 2.96 -44.97 2.30
N ALA A 22 2.34 -45.39 1.19
CA ALA A 22 2.12 -44.52 0.05
C ALA A 22 1.37 -43.27 0.53
N THR A 23 2.06 -42.13 0.58
CA THR A 23 1.42 -40.84 0.83
C THR A 23 0.54 -40.57 -0.38
N GLY A 24 -0.77 -40.64 -0.20
CA GLY A 24 -1.71 -40.24 -1.24
C GLY A 24 -1.38 -38.83 -1.72
N VAL A 25 -1.65 -38.57 -3.00
CA VAL A 25 -1.62 -37.20 -3.54
C VAL A 25 -2.66 -36.37 -2.78
N VAL A 26 -2.18 -35.39 -2.01
CA VAL A 26 -3.04 -34.29 -1.54
C VAL A 26 -3.09 -33.32 -2.70
N GLU A 27 -4.26 -33.15 -3.29
CA GLU A 27 -4.48 -32.06 -4.26
C GLU A 27 -4.02 -30.76 -3.60
N ALA A 28 -3.08 -30.08 -4.26
CA ALA A 28 -2.70 -28.75 -3.83
C ALA A 28 -4.00 -27.93 -3.85
N GLY A 29 -4.30 -27.28 -2.72
CA GLY A 29 -5.44 -26.36 -2.66
C GLY A 29 -5.38 -25.37 -3.82
N ALA A 30 -6.53 -24.78 -4.16
CA ALA A 30 -6.60 -23.74 -5.19
C ALA A 30 -5.45 -22.73 -5.03
N PRO A 31 -4.86 -22.24 -6.13
CA PRO A 31 -3.76 -21.29 -6.06
C PRO A 31 -4.16 -20.15 -5.14
N ALA A 32 -3.21 -19.67 -4.32
CA ALA A 32 -3.43 -18.46 -3.55
C ALA A 32 -3.81 -17.35 -4.52
N SER A 33 -5.10 -17.00 -4.56
CA SER A 33 -5.57 -15.80 -5.24
C SER A 33 -4.88 -14.65 -4.54
N GLY A 34 -3.89 -14.04 -5.20
CA GLY A 34 -3.00 -13.06 -4.61
C GLY A 34 -3.79 -11.97 -3.88
N SER A 35 -3.38 -11.64 -2.65
CA SER A 35 -3.93 -10.48 -1.96
C SER A 35 -3.58 -9.23 -2.76
N LEU A 36 -4.58 -8.44 -3.13
CA LEU A 36 -4.34 -7.13 -3.72
C LEU A 36 -3.55 -6.28 -2.73
N PRO A 37 -2.48 -5.60 -3.17
CA PRO A 37 -1.66 -4.84 -2.26
C PRO A 37 -2.42 -3.61 -1.77
N LEU A 38 -2.36 -3.39 -0.46
CA LEU A 38 -3.10 -2.34 0.24
C LEU A 38 -2.17 -1.16 0.54
N THR A 39 -2.64 0.05 0.28
CA THR A 39 -2.06 1.30 0.79
C THR A 39 -3.02 1.95 1.78
N GLN A 40 -2.52 2.68 2.77
CA GLN A 40 -3.39 3.46 3.66
C GLN A 40 -3.68 4.83 3.05
N VAL A 41 -4.96 5.20 3.08
CA VAL A 41 -5.43 6.54 2.73
C VAL A 41 -6.10 7.14 3.96
N TYR A 42 -5.68 8.32 4.37
CA TYR A 42 -6.20 8.95 5.57
C TYR A 42 -7.40 9.83 5.23
N PHE A 43 -8.55 9.57 5.84
CA PHE A 43 -9.75 10.42 5.75
C PHE A 43 -10.01 11.16 7.05
N VAL A 44 -10.85 12.19 6.99
CA VAL A 44 -11.28 12.93 8.19
C VAL A 44 -12.56 12.29 8.72
N GLY A 45 -12.58 11.89 9.99
CA GLY A 45 -13.76 11.38 10.67
C GLY A 45 -13.74 11.73 12.14
N GLY A 46 -14.87 12.21 12.69
CA GLY A 46 -14.96 12.58 14.11
C GLY A 46 -13.98 13.69 14.55
N GLY A 47 -13.54 14.54 13.62
CA GLY A 47 -12.59 15.64 13.87
C GLY A 47 -11.11 15.24 13.81
N GLY A 48 -10.79 13.99 13.49
CA GLY A 48 -9.41 13.50 13.36
C GLY A 48 -9.18 12.69 12.09
N LEU A 49 -7.94 12.28 11.85
CA LEU A 49 -7.59 11.41 10.74
C LEU A 49 -7.92 9.95 11.06
N VAL A 50 -8.42 9.23 10.07
CA VAL A 50 -8.76 7.80 10.13
C VAL A 50 -8.08 7.11 8.94
N ALA A 51 -7.23 6.12 9.23
CA ALA A 51 -6.56 5.34 8.19
C ALA A 51 -7.53 4.31 7.57
N MET A 52 -7.67 4.35 6.25
CA MET A 52 -8.49 3.41 5.49
C MET A 52 -7.63 2.66 4.46
N PRO A 53 -7.65 1.31 4.48
CA PRO A 53 -6.92 0.52 3.51
C PRO A 53 -7.58 0.61 2.13
N ARG A 54 -6.80 0.88 1.09
CA ARG A 54 -7.24 0.95 -0.30
C ARG A 54 -6.38 0.06 -1.19
N ASN A 55 -7.03 -0.60 -2.14
CA ASN A 55 -6.34 -1.30 -3.22
C ASN A 55 -5.74 -0.27 -4.17
N THR A 56 -4.53 -0.55 -4.65
CA THR A 56 -3.86 0.20 -5.71
C THR A 56 -3.02 -0.75 -6.55
N ASP A 57 -2.87 -0.42 -7.82
CA ASP A 57 -1.93 -1.07 -8.74
C ASP A 57 -0.47 -0.71 -8.44
N ARG A 58 -0.22 0.41 -7.74
CA ARG A 58 1.09 0.93 -7.38
C ARG A 58 1.26 1.09 -5.86
N PRO A 59 1.27 0.00 -5.08
CA PRO A 59 1.58 0.08 -3.66
C PRO A 59 3.00 0.62 -3.47
N GLY A 60 3.19 1.49 -2.48
CA GLY A 60 4.49 2.14 -2.29
C GLY A 60 4.63 3.50 -2.97
N ASP A 61 3.75 3.83 -3.92
CA ASP A 61 3.80 5.09 -4.67
C ASP A 61 2.96 6.18 -3.96
N PRO A 62 3.61 7.24 -3.43
CA PRO A 62 2.91 8.33 -2.77
C PRO A 62 1.94 9.06 -3.69
N GLU A 63 2.28 9.22 -4.98
CA GLU A 63 1.44 9.93 -5.94
C GLU A 63 0.13 9.16 -6.21
N ALA A 64 0.24 7.84 -6.36
CA ALA A 64 -0.93 6.96 -6.52
C ALA A 64 -1.85 7.00 -5.28
N ALA A 65 -1.27 7.03 -4.07
CA ALA A 65 -2.04 7.13 -2.84
C ALA A 65 -2.75 8.50 -2.69
N LEU A 66 -2.10 9.60 -3.07
CA LEU A 66 -2.71 10.93 -3.05
C LEU A 66 -3.84 11.08 -4.09
N ARG A 67 -3.75 10.39 -5.22
CA ARG A 67 -4.87 10.31 -6.18
C ARG A 67 -6.09 9.61 -5.57
N LEU A 68 -5.88 8.52 -4.82
CA LEU A 68 -6.98 7.85 -4.11
C LEU A 68 -7.59 8.74 -3.03
N LEU A 69 -6.76 9.53 -2.34
CA LEU A 69 -7.22 10.52 -1.36
C LEU A 69 -8.13 11.57 -2.00
N MET A 70 -7.70 12.17 -3.11
CA MET A 70 -8.47 13.19 -3.82
C MET A 70 -9.73 12.65 -4.51
N ALA A 71 -9.76 11.36 -4.85
CA ALA A 71 -10.99 10.69 -5.29
C ALA A 71 -12.03 10.57 -4.17
N GLY A 72 -11.61 10.67 -2.90
CA GLY A 72 -12.47 10.70 -1.74
C GLY A 72 -12.88 9.32 -1.20
N PRO A 73 -13.76 9.32 -0.17
CA PRO A 73 -14.35 8.11 0.39
C PRO A 73 -15.14 7.29 -0.65
N LEU A 74 -15.07 5.96 -0.57
CA LEU A 74 -15.86 5.06 -1.41
C LEU A 74 -17.28 4.93 -0.86
N ALA A 75 -18.24 4.70 -1.77
CA ALA A 75 -19.59 4.29 -1.40
C ALA A 75 -19.53 3.01 -0.55
N GLY A 76 -19.98 3.09 0.70
CA GLY A 76 -19.96 1.98 1.65
C GLY A 76 -18.91 2.09 2.76
N GLU A 77 -17.89 2.94 2.65
CA GLU A 77 -17.00 3.21 3.80
C GLU A 77 -17.76 3.93 4.94
N GLU A 78 -18.72 4.78 4.57
CA GLU A 78 -19.70 5.40 5.47
C GLU A 78 -20.61 4.37 6.18
N ALA A 79 -20.82 3.18 5.59
CA ALA A 79 -21.71 2.15 6.15
C ALA A 79 -21.16 1.54 7.45
N SER A 80 -19.89 1.80 7.77
CA SER A 80 -19.25 1.41 9.04
C SER A 80 -19.69 2.28 10.23
N GLY A 81 -20.67 3.17 10.05
CA GLY A 81 -21.26 4.01 11.11
C GLY A 81 -20.43 5.24 11.47
N ARG A 82 -19.34 5.50 10.75
CA ARG A 82 -18.52 6.71 10.89
C ARG A 82 -18.59 7.49 9.59
N ARG A 83 -19.08 8.74 9.68
CA ARG A 83 -18.97 9.69 8.58
C ARG A 83 -17.51 10.06 8.39
N ILE A 84 -17.00 9.83 7.19
CA ILE A 84 -15.67 10.23 6.76
C ILE A 84 -15.76 11.18 5.56
N SER A 85 -14.80 12.08 5.46
CA SER A 85 -14.69 13.07 4.39
C SER A 85 -13.24 13.33 4.02
N THR A 86 -13.02 14.10 2.96
CA THR A 86 -11.71 14.64 2.62
C THR A 86 -11.72 16.15 2.76
N GLU A 87 -10.65 16.70 3.35
CA GLU A 87 -10.38 18.15 3.40
C GLU A 87 -9.52 18.59 2.19
N VAL A 88 -8.97 17.62 1.46
CA VAL A 88 -8.31 17.87 0.17
C VAL A 88 -9.38 17.92 -0.92
N PRO A 89 -9.54 19.05 -1.63
CA PRO A 89 -10.52 19.16 -2.70
C PRO A 89 -10.33 18.09 -3.76
N ALA A 90 -11.45 17.54 -4.24
CA ALA A 90 -11.42 16.76 -5.46
C ALA A 90 -11.07 17.68 -6.64
N LEU A 91 -10.34 17.14 -7.61
CA LEU A 91 -10.14 17.82 -8.87
C LEU A 91 -11.50 18.02 -9.54
N PRO A 92 -11.78 19.19 -10.14
CA PRO A 92 -12.90 19.31 -11.04
C PRO A 92 -12.64 18.36 -12.21
N THR A 93 -13.29 17.20 -12.21
CA THR A 93 -13.33 16.32 -13.37
C THR A 93 -14.07 17.06 -14.47
N ALA A 94 -13.36 17.88 -15.24
CA ALA A 94 -13.83 18.26 -16.57
C ALA A 94 -14.16 16.93 -17.25
N MET A 95 -15.38 16.79 -17.76
CA MET A 95 -15.92 15.56 -18.32
C MET A 95 -14.97 14.99 -19.40
N ALA A 96 -14.00 14.20 -18.97
CA ALA A 96 -13.06 13.51 -19.83
C ALA A 96 -13.45 12.04 -19.76
N VAL A 97 -14.11 11.60 -20.83
CA VAL A 97 -14.20 10.18 -21.19
C VAL A 97 -12.84 9.52 -20.99
N PRO A 98 -12.75 8.36 -20.31
CA PRO A 98 -11.48 7.67 -20.15
C PRO A 98 -11.04 7.15 -21.51
N SER A 99 -10.19 7.92 -22.19
CA SER A 99 -9.38 7.37 -23.27
C SER A 99 -8.28 6.56 -22.58
N ALA A 100 -8.30 5.26 -22.82
CA ALA A 100 -7.18 4.38 -22.59
C ALA A 100 -6.02 4.84 -23.51
N ALA A 101 -5.34 5.91 -23.13
CA ALA A 101 -4.05 6.28 -23.67
C ALA A 101 -3.02 5.93 -22.61
N THR A 102 -2.33 4.81 -22.83
CA THR A 102 -0.97 4.61 -22.31
C THR A 102 -0.12 5.72 -22.90
N ASP A 103 0.07 6.79 -22.14
CA ASP A 103 1.10 7.77 -22.46
C ASP A 103 2.44 7.20 -21.96
N GLU A 104 3.22 6.69 -22.91
CA GLU A 104 4.63 6.31 -22.78
C GLU A 104 5.57 7.54 -22.82
N ASP A 105 5.02 8.75 -22.83
CA ASP A 105 5.78 9.98 -22.59
C ASP A 105 5.53 10.41 -21.15
N GLY A 106 6.60 10.59 -20.37
CA GLY A 106 6.59 10.92 -18.93
C GLY A 106 6.01 12.29 -18.56
N ASN A 107 4.92 12.69 -19.20
CA ASN A 107 4.18 13.93 -18.96
C ASN A 107 3.03 13.62 -18.00
N THR A 108 3.28 13.77 -16.70
CA THR A 108 2.25 13.66 -15.66
C THR A 108 1.04 14.55 -16.03
N PRO A 109 -0.20 14.03 -16.03
CA PRO A 109 -1.37 14.84 -16.31
C PRO A 109 -1.39 16.09 -15.42
N PRO A 110 -1.78 17.26 -15.95
CA PRO A 110 -1.81 18.50 -15.17
C PRO A 110 -2.73 18.40 -13.95
N ASP A 111 -3.70 17.48 -13.98
CA ASP A 111 -4.72 17.27 -12.96
C ASP A 111 -4.31 16.21 -11.92
N THR A 112 -3.02 16.02 -11.62
CA THR A 112 -2.59 15.07 -10.59
C THR A 112 -1.57 15.70 -9.64
N PRO A 113 -1.53 15.26 -8.36
CA PRO A 113 -0.51 15.75 -7.46
C PRO A 113 0.83 15.23 -7.96
N ALA A 114 1.88 16.01 -7.86
CA ALA A 114 3.21 15.54 -8.25
C ALA A 114 4.07 15.38 -7.00
N VAL A 115 4.69 14.22 -6.84
CA VAL A 115 5.52 13.92 -5.68
C VAL A 115 6.95 13.62 -6.08
N THR A 116 7.90 14.27 -5.42
CA THR A 116 9.32 13.91 -5.52
C THR A 116 9.86 13.57 -4.15
N VAL A 117 10.60 12.46 -4.05
CA VAL A 117 11.17 11.99 -2.78
C VAL A 117 12.68 11.91 -2.89
N LYS A 118 13.39 12.35 -1.85
CA LYS A 118 14.84 12.26 -1.71
C LYS A 118 15.16 11.85 -0.27
N GLY A 119 15.40 10.55 -0.06
CA GLY A 119 15.58 10.00 1.28
C GLY A 119 14.31 10.14 2.11
N ASP A 120 14.41 10.82 3.25
CA ASP A 120 13.27 11.08 4.15
C ASP A 120 12.63 12.46 3.93
N ALA A 121 12.96 13.13 2.83
CA ALA A 121 12.37 14.41 2.43
C ALA A 121 11.52 14.25 1.17
N MET A 122 10.29 14.73 1.23
CA MET A 122 9.30 14.69 0.17
C MET A 122 8.89 16.12 -0.21
N THR A 123 8.70 16.35 -1.50
CA THR A 123 8.02 17.56 -2.00
C THR A 123 6.74 17.12 -2.69
N ILE A 124 5.62 17.68 -2.24
CA ILE A 124 4.28 17.44 -2.78
C ILE A 124 3.82 18.73 -3.44
N ARG A 125 3.52 18.67 -4.73
CA ARG A 125 2.92 19.78 -5.48
C ARG A 125 1.45 19.49 -5.70
N LEU A 126 0.62 20.40 -5.23
CA LEU A 126 -0.81 20.33 -5.47
C LEU A 126 -1.12 20.55 -6.95
N PRO A 127 -2.16 19.89 -7.48
CA PRO A 127 -2.68 20.20 -8.80
C PRO A 127 -3.10 21.68 -8.91
N PRO A 128 -3.13 22.24 -10.14
CA PRO A 128 -3.69 23.55 -10.38
C PRO A 128 -5.17 23.60 -9.95
N GLY A 129 -5.59 24.74 -9.40
CA GLY A 129 -6.93 24.93 -8.85
C GLY A 129 -7.06 24.65 -7.34
N ILE A 130 -6.00 24.14 -6.70
CA ILE A 130 -5.91 24.05 -5.24
C ILE A 130 -4.84 25.05 -4.75
N ASP A 131 -5.31 26.20 -4.25
CA ASP A 131 -4.41 27.29 -3.85
C ASP A 131 -3.75 27.04 -2.49
N ALA A 132 -4.52 26.50 -1.53
CA ALA A 132 -4.06 26.22 -0.17
C ALA A 132 -4.90 25.09 0.44
N LEU A 133 -4.37 24.49 1.51
CA LEU A 133 -5.07 23.49 2.32
C LEU A 133 -5.17 23.95 3.77
N SER A 134 -6.18 23.43 4.47
CA SER A 134 -6.25 23.51 5.93
C SER A 134 -5.12 22.68 6.56
N ASP A 135 -4.78 22.95 7.84
CA ASP A 135 -3.79 22.15 8.56
C ASP A 135 -4.16 20.65 8.58
N LEU A 136 -5.46 20.36 8.71
CA LEU A 136 -5.98 18.99 8.67
C LEU A 136 -5.84 18.38 7.27
N GLY A 137 -6.07 19.14 6.20
CA GLY A 137 -5.84 18.71 4.83
C GLY A 137 -4.35 18.45 4.53
N VAL A 138 -3.44 19.30 5.03
CA VAL A 138 -1.99 19.06 4.94
C VAL A 138 -1.62 17.76 5.65
N ARG A 139 -2.10 17.55 6.89
CA ARG A 139 -1.89 16.31 7.64
C ARG A 139 -2.44 15.09 6.88
N GLN A 140 -3.62 15.22 6.30
CA GLN A 140 -4.27 14.17 5.50
C GLN A 140 -3.39 13.74 4.32
N MET A 141 -2.84 14.71 3.58
CA MET A 141 -1.92 14.44 2.48
C MET A 141 -0.62 13.80 2.94
N VAL A 142 0.04 14.40 3.94
CA VAL A 142 1.36 13.94 4.39
C VAL A 142 1.28 12.53 4.98
N CYS A 143 0.28 12.23 5.82
CA CYS A 143 0.10 10.88 6.35
C CYS A 143 -0.16 9.84 5.25
N THR A 144 -0.96 10.20 4.24
CA THR A 144 -1.24 9.30 3.11
C THR A 144 0.01 9.04 2.27
N ALA A 145 0.72 10.10 1.88
CA ALA A 145 1.91 10.00 1.04
C ALA A 145 3.05 9.25 1.74
N ALA A 146 3.31 9.58 3.01
CA ALA A 146 4.35 8.92 3.81
C ALA A 146 4.01 7.45 4.09
N SER A 147 2.74 7.13 4.42
CA SER A 147 2.35 5.75 4.66
C SER A 147 2.48 4.89 3.41
N ALA A 148 2.21 5.45 2.23
CA ALA A 148 2.48 4.76 0.97
C ALA A 148 3.98 4.55 0.79
N TYR A 149 4.80 5.60 0.89
CA TYR A 149 6.26 5.53 0.73
C TYR A 149 6.92 4.46 1.63
N ARG A 150 6.49 4.37 2.89
CA ARG A 150 7.03 3.43 3.88
C ARG A 150 6.78 1.95 3.53
N LEU A 151 5.84 1.63 2.64
CA LEU A 151 5.65 0.24 2.19
C LEU A 151 6.87 -0.31 1.46
N THR A 152 7.64 0.55 0.79
CA THR A 152 8.85 0.16 0.05
C THR A 152 10.14 0.70 0.69
N HIS A 153 10.03 1.67 1.60
CA HIS A 153 11.15 2.30 2.30
C HIS A 153 10.93 2.27 3.83
N PRO A 154 11.01 1.09 4.47
CA PRO A 154 10.79 0.97 5.90
C PRO A 154 11.89 1.70 6.68
N SER A 155 11.48 2.56 7.60
CA SER A 155 12.35 3.36 8.47
C SER A 155 11.55 3.81 9.69
N ASP A 156 12.24 4.09 10.80
CA ASP A 156 11.67 4.73 11.99
C ASP A 156 11.87 6.26 11.97
N THR A 157 12.67 6.78 11.03
CA THR A 157 12.87 8.22 10.87
C THR A 157 11.63 8.84 10.25
N PRO A 158 11.11 9.97 10.80
CA PRO A 158 9.99 10.69 10.22
C PRO A 158 10.27 11.16 8.79
N VAL A 159 9.28 11.04 7.92
CA VAL A 159 9.32 11.59 6.56
C VAL A 159 8.80 13.01 6.61
N GLY A 160 9.68 13.97 6.30
CA GLY A 160 9.31 15.37 6.13
C GLY A 160 8.71 15.61 4.75
N ALA A 161 7.69 16.43 4.66
CA ALA A 161 7.03 16.81 3.42
C ALA A 161 6.86 18.32 3.32
N GLU A 162 7.33 18.90 2.22
CA GLU A 162 6.98 20.25 1.81
C GLU A 162 5.81 20.18 0.83
N VAL A 163 4.66 20.75 1.20
CA VAL A 163 3.46 20.85 0.36
C VAL A 163 3.41 22.23 -0.26
N THR A 164 3.26 22.29 -1.58
CA THR A 164 3.24 23.53 -2.36
C THR A 164 1.95 23.61 -3.17
N GLY A 165 1.33 24.79 -3.20
CA GLY A 165 0.05 25.05 -3.90
C GLY A 165 0.13 26.27 -4.81
N GLY A 166 -1.02 26.91 -5.03
CA GLY A 166 -1.12 28.14 -5.83
C GLY A 166 -0.29 29.31 -5.28
N GLY A 167 0.24 30.11 -6.19
CA GLY A 167 1.02 31.31 -5.86
C GLY A 167 2.31 31.00 -5.09
N SER A 168 2.46 31.60 -3.90
CA SER A 168 3.61 31.38 -3.01
C SER A 168 3.27 30.52 -1.79
N TRP A 169 2.09 29.89 -1.77
CA TRP A 169 1.69 29.09 -0.62
C TRP A 169 2.52 27.81 -0.54
N ARG A 170 3.12 27.60 0.63
CA ARG A 170 3.89 26.40 0.96
C ARG A 170 3.85 26.15 2.45
N VAL A 171 3.80 24.87 2.82
CA VAL A 171 3.79 24.44 4.23
C VAL A 171 4.67 23.20 4.37
N THR A 172 5.48 23.17 5.42
CA THR A 172 6.28 21.99 5.78
C THR A 172 5.59 21.25 6.92
N ALA A 173 5.44 19.94 6.78
CA ALA A 173 4.91 19.04 7.79
C ALA A 173 5.66 17.71 7.76
N SER A 174 5.35 16.80 8.68
CA SER A 174 5.92 15.45 8.73
C SER A 174 4.85 14.42 9.04
N ASP A 175 5.19 13.14 8.88
CA ASP A 175 4.32 12.03 9.25
C ASP A 175 4.32 11.69 10.75
N GLU A 176 4.95 12.51 11.59
CA GLU A 176 4.94 12.33 13.04
C GLU A 176 3.51 12.41 13.60
N GLY A 177 3.11 11.42 14.40
CA GLY A 177 1.78 11.37 14.99
C GLY A 177 0.65 11.09 13.99
N CYS A 178 0.96 10.62 12.77
CA CYS A 178 -0.05 10.01 11.91
C CYS A 178 -0.65 8.80 12.64
N PRO A 179 -1.99 8.64 12.67
CA PRO A 179 -2.60 7.51 13.33
C PRO A 179 -2.09 6.19 12.76
N VAL A 180 -1.66 5.30 13.67
CA VAL A 180 -1.39 3.90 13.35
C VAL A 180 -2.71 3.13 13.37
N ARG A 181 -2.79 2.06 12.55
CA ARG A 181 -3.97 1.22 12.42
C ARG A 181 -4.33 0.49 13.72
#